data_AF-A0A917DL45-F1
#
_entry.id   AF-A0A917DL45-F1
#
_cell.length_a   1.000
_cell.length_b   1.000
_cell.length_c   1.000
_cell.angle_alpha   90.00
_cell.angle_beta   90.00
_cell.angle_gamma   90.00
#
_symmetry.space_group_name_H-M   'P 1'
#
loop_
_entity.id
_entity.type
_entity.pdbx_description
1 polymer ?
#
loop_
_entity_poly.entity_id
_entity_poly.type
_entity_poly.pdbx_seq_one_letter_code
_entity_poly.pdbx_strand_id
1 'polypeptide(L)'
;MQVLESANEIKERATDWFDAVTEYAEARWNLGVLDFSEKAAKAVSNLASALIIGVAGGLMMLFLSLSLAWYIGQNLSNLPLGFLIVGLIYGFLGIVLFAIREKFIKLPIINTFIRNFYYEK
;
A
#
# COMPACT_ATOMS: atom_id res chain seq x y z
N MET A 1 -8.43 -44.77 48.97
CA MET A 1 -7.09 -44.52 48.37
C MET A 1 -7.14 -44.51 46.85
N GLN A 2 -7.77 -45.49 46.17
CA GLN A 2 -7.89 -45.53 44.69
C GLN A 2 -8.46 -44.28 44.01
N VAL A 3 -9.51 -43.66 44.58
CA VAL A 3 -10.18 -42.49 43.96
C VAL A 3 -9.32 -41.22 43.96
N LEU A 4 -8.38 -41.10 44.91
CA LEU A 4 -7.45 -39.97 44.96
C LEU A 4 -6.32 -40.15 43.95
N GLU A 5 -5.90 -41.39 43.72
CA GLU A 5 -4.88 -41.77 42.76
C GLU A 5 -5.37 -41.53 41.32
N SER A 6 -6.59 -41.95 41.00
CA SER A 6 -7.22 -41.69 39.68
C SER A 6 -7.48 -40.20 39.43
N ALA A 7 -7.83 -39.44 40.47
CA ALA A 7 -8.01 -37.98 40.36
C ALA A 7 -6.68 -37.27 40.10
N ASN A 8 -5.58 -37.78 40.66
CA ASN A 8 -4.25 -37.22 40.47
C ASN A 8 -3.72 -37.51 39.06
N GLU A 9 -3.91 -38.73 38.54
CA GLU A 9 -3.55 -39.08 37.14
C GLU A 9 -4.30 -38.22 36.10
N ILE A 10 -5.59 -37.94 36.32
CA ILE A 10 -6.37 -37.09 35.41
C ILE A 10 -5.86 -35.66 35.44
N LYS A 11 -5.51 -35.15 36.62
CA LYS A 11 -4.94 -33.82 36.78
C LYS A 11 -3.57 -33.72 36.11
N GLU A 12 -2.72 -34.72 36.28
CA GLU A 12 -1.37 -34.76 35.69
C GLU A 12 -1.44 -34.79 34.16
N ARG A 13 -2.27 -35.69 33.59
CA ARG A 13 -2.51 -35.72 32.14
C ARG A 13 -3.13 -34.43 31.62
N ALA A 14 -4.09 -33.84 32.34
CA ALA A 14 -4.65 -32.56 31.94
C ALA A 14 -3.57 -31.46 31.91
N THR A 15 -2.67 -31.46 32.90
CA THR A 15 -1.57 -30.49 32.99
C THR A 15 -0.58 -30.66 31.84
N ASP A 16 -0.17 -31.88 31.51
CA ASP A 16 0.72 -32.16 30.36
C ASP A 16 0.14 -31.70 29.02
N TRP A 17 -1.15 -31.94 28.79
CA TRP A 17 -1.82 -31.50 27.57
C TRP A 17 -2.02 -29.98 27.54
N PHE A 18 -2.27 -29.36 28.69
CA PHE A 18 -2.32 -27.90 28.81
C PHE A 18 -0.96 -27.27 28.52
N ASP A 19 0.13 -27.82 29.04
CA ASP A 19 1.48 -27.33 28.79
C ASP A 19 1.86 -27.47 27.31
N ALA A 20 1.55 -28.60 26.67
CA ALA A 20 1.76 -28.77 25.23
C ALA A 20 0.96 -27.76 24.40
N VAL A 21 -0.31 -27.53 24.71
CA VAL A 21 -1.11 -26.53 23.99
C VAL A 21 -0.58 -25.11 24.20
N THR A 22 -0.09 -24.81 25.40
CA THR A 22 0.47 -23.50 25.75
C THR A 22 1.78 -23.24 25.02
N GLU A 23 2.68 -24.23 24.94
CA GLU A 23 3.94 -24.14 24.21
C GLU A 23 3.71 -23.94 22.68
N TYR A 24 2.75 -24.66 22.11
CA TYR A 24 2.35 -24.47 20.70
C TYR A 24 1.68 -23.12 20.44
N ALA A 25 0.85 -22.65 21.38
CA ALA A 25 0.20 -21.34 21.29
C ALA A 25 1.21 -20.20 21.39
N GLU A 26 2.21 -20.33 22.26
CA GLU A 26 3.28 -19.35 22.44
C GLU A 26 4.20 -19.30 21.21
N ALA A 27 4.55 -20.45 20.63
CA ALA A 27 5.27 -20.50 19.36
C ALA A 27 4.48 -19.84 18.21
N ARG A 28 3.16 -20.08 18.15
CA ARG A 28 2.27 -19.45 17.14
C ARG A 28 2.11 -17.95 17.37
N TRP A 29 2.07 -17.51 18.63
CA TRP A 29 1.97 -16.11 19.02
C TRP A 29 3.23 -15.34 18.62
N ASN A 30 4.40 -15.93 18.88
CA ASN A 30 5.68 -15.31 18.54
C ASN A 30 5.84 -15.15 17.01
N LEU A 31 5.42 -16.15 16.24
CA LEU A 31 5.38 -16.05 14.77
C LEU A 31 4.38 -15.00 14.28
N GLY A 32 3.21 -14.89 14.91
CA GLY A 32 2.20 -13.88 14.56
C GLY A 32 2.66 -12.45 14.83
N VAL A 33 3.31 -12.21 15.97
CA VAL A 33 3.90 -10.91 16.32
C VAL A 33 5.02 -10.53 15.34
N LEU A 34 5.85 -11.49 14.94
CA LEU A 34 6.94 -11.24 14.01
C LEU A 34 6.42 -10.96 12.58
N ASP A 35 5.47 -11.75 12.08
CA ASP A 35 4.84 -11.54 10.76
C ASP A 35 4.06 -10.22 10.71
N PHE A 36 3.37 -9.87 11.81
CA PHE A 36 2.70 -8.57 11.93
C PHE A 36 3.69 -7.41 11.90
N SER A 37 4.79 -7.51 12.64
CA SER A 37 5.84 -6.49 12.67
C SER A 37 6.52 -6.35 11.31
N GLU A 38 6.77 -7.45 10.61
CA GLU A 38 7.34 -7.44 9.27
C GLU A 38 6.38 -6.82 8.25
N LYS A 39 5.09 -7.19 8.27
CA LYS A 39 4.06 -6.59 7.41
C LYS A 39 3.87 -5.11 7.68
N ALA A 40 3.86 -4.71 8.95
CA ALA A 40 3.76 -3.31 9.34
C ALA A 40 4.99 -2.52 8.86
N ALA A 41 6.20 -3.05 9.06
CA ALA A 41 7.44 -2.44 8.58
C ALA A 41 7.47 -2.31 7.05
N LYS A 42 7.06 -3.36 6.32
CA LYS A 42 6.94 -3.33 4.85
C LYS A 42 5.90 -2.31 4.39
N ALA A 43 4.73 -2.24 5.05
CA ALA A 43 3.70 -1.27 4.71
C ALA A 43 4.18 0.17 4.93
N VAL A 44 4.80 0.46 6.09
CA VAL A 44 5.37 1.78 6.38
C VAL A 44 6.48 2.12 5.41
N SER A 45 7.37 1.17 5.10
CA SER A 45 8.46 1.37 4.13
C SER A 45 7.91 1.69 2.74
N ASN A 46 6.93 0.92 2.26
CA ASN A 46 6.30 1.18 0.97
C ASN A 46 5.57 2.53 0.92
N LEU A 47 4.85 2.89 1.99
CA LEU A 47 4.18 4.19 2.09
C LEU A 47 5.20 5.33 2.12
N ALA A 48 6.28 5.20 2.89
CA ALA A 48 7.33 6.19 2.94
C ALA A 48 8.02 6.36 1.57
N SER A 49 8.38 5.25 0.92
CA SER A 49 8.96 5.28 -0.43
C SER A 49 7.99 5.89 -1.45
N ALA A 50 6.72 5.52 -1.42
CA ALA A 50 5.70 6.08 -2.30
C ALA A 50 5.48 7.57 -2.07
N LEU A 51 5.49 8.02 -0.81
CA LEU A 51 5.41 9.44 -0.47
C LEU A 51 6.63 10.21 -0.96
N ILE A 52 7.85 9.70 -0.76
CA ILE A 52 9.07 10.35 -1.22
C ILE A 52 9.03 10.52 -2.75
N ILE A 53 8.72 9.44 -3.47
CA ILE A 53 8.64 9.47 -4.95
C ILE A 53 7.49 10.38 -5.39
N GLY A 54 6.33 10.29 -4.75
CA GLY A 54 5.15 11.08 -5.07
C GLY A 54 5.36 12.58 -4.83
N VAL A 55 5.99 12.95 -3.72
CA VAL A 55 6.33 14.35 -3.40
C VAL A 55 7.39 14.87 -4.35
N ALA A 56 8.47 14.11 -4.60
CA ALA A 56 9.53 14.51 -5.53
C ALA A 56 8.99 14.67 -6.96
N GLY A 57 8.19 13.72 -7.43
CA GLY A 57 7.53 13.78 -8.73
C GLY A 57 6.53 14.93 -8.83
N GLY A 58 5.73 15.14 -7.78
CA GLY A 58 4.78 16.25 -7.70
C GLY A 58 5.46 17.62 -7.74
N LEU A 59 6.54 17.80 -6.97
CA LEU A 59 7.37 19.01 -7.02
C LEU A 59 7.96 19.23 -8.41
N MET A 60 8.55 18.19 -9.02
CA MET A 60 9.10 18.28 -10.38
C MET A 60 8.03 18.72 -11.38
N MET A 61 6.84 18.13 -11.32
CA MET A 61 5.70 18.47 -12.18
C MET A 61 5.25 19.92 -11.98
N LEU A 62 5.20 20.40 -10.73
CA LEU A 62 4.88 21.78 -10.40
C LEU A 62 5.90 22.76 -10.99
N PHE A 63 7.19 22.50 -10.81
CA PHE A 63 8.24 23.35 -11.38
C PHE A 63 8.21 23.36 -12.90
N LEU A 64 7.94 22.22 -13.55
CA LEU A 64 7.76 22.15 -14.99
C LEU A 64 6.57 23.00 -15.46
N SER A 65 5.42 22.92 -14.76
CA SER A 65 4.25 23.72 -15.08
C SER A 65 4.51 25.21 -14.91
N LEU A 66 5.18 25.61 -13.84
CA LEU A 66 5.55 27.01 -13.58
C LEU A 66 6.52 27.52 -14.65
N SER A 67 7.53 26.72 -15.02
CA SER A 67 8.51 27.05 -16.06
C SER A 67 7.85 27.27 -17.42
N LEU A 68 6.96 26.36 -17.83
CA LEU A 68 6.20 26.49 -19.08
C LEU A 68 5.30 27.72 -19.09
N ALA A 69 4.58 27.98 -18.00
CA ALA A 69 3.73 29.15 -17.88
C ALA A 69 4.54 30.46 -17.95
N TRP A 70 5.71 30.48 -17.33
CA TRP A 70 6.58 31.66 -17.35
C TRP A 70 7.20 31.90 -18.73
N TYR A 71 7.64 30.84 -19.42
CA TYR A 71 8.18 30.93 -20.77
C TYR A 71 7.15 31.47 -21.78
N ILE A 72 5.93 30.93 -21.75
CA ILE A 72 4.83 31.39 -22.62
C ILE A 72 4.39 32.80 -22.22
N GLY A 73 4.33 33.10 -20.92
CA GLY A 73 3.95 34.41 -20.40
C GLY A 73 4.93 35.53 -20.80
N GLN A 74 6.24 35.25 -20.85
CA GLN A 74 7.23 36.21 -21.35
C GLN A 74 7.07 36.49 -22.85
N ASN A 75 6.86 35.45 -23.67
CA ASN A 75 6.67 35.64 -25.11
C ASN A 75 5.41 36.46 -25.45
N LEU A 76 4.38 36.41 -24.62
CA LEU A 76 3.16 37.21 -24.78
C LEU A 76 3.23 38.60 -24.11
N SER A 77 4.35 38.95 -23.46
CA SER A 77 4.51 40.15 -22.62
C SER A 77 3.39 40.32 -21.57
N ASN A 78 2.72 39.22 -21.21
CA ASN A 78 1.59 39.18 -20.30
C ASN A 78 1.57 37.84 -19.57
N LEU A 79 2.02 37.85 -18.32
CA LEU A 79 2.05 36.69 -17.43
C LEU A 79 0.69 35.98 -17.29
N PRO A 80 -0.45 36.69 -17.12
CA PRO A 80 -1.75 36.04 -16.94
C PRO A 80 -2.17 35.19 -18.14
N LEU A 81 -1.86 35.63 -19.36
CA LEU A 81 -2.20 34.91 -20.58
C LEU A 81 -1.37 33.63 -20.73
N GLY A 82 -0.10 33.63 -20.26
CA GLY A 82 0.74 32.43 -20.22
C GLY A 82 0.15 31.33 -19.34
N PHE A 83 -0.34 31.69 -18.15
CA PHE A 83 -1.03 30.74 -17.27
C PHE A 83 -2.36 30.25 -17.87
N LEU A 84 -3.10 31.11 -18.57
CA LEU A 84 -4.37 30.75 -19.20
C LEU A 84 -4.18 29.71 -20.32
N ILE A 85 -3.17 29.89 -21.17
CA ILE A 85 -2.83 28.96 -22.25
C ILE A 85 -2.32 27.63 -21.69
N VAL A 86 -1.43 27.66 -20.70
CA VAL A 86 -0.94 26.44 -20.04
C VAL A 86 -2.08 25.73 -19.32
N GLY A 87 -2.99 26.46 -18.67
CA GLY A 87 -4.19 25.91 -18.06
C GLY A 87 -5.12 25.23 -19.06
N LEU A 88 -5.31 25.81 -20.26
CA LEU A 88 -6.06 25.19 -21.35
C LEU A 88 -5.38 23.90 -21.86
N ILE A 89 -4.05 23.92 -22.02
CA ILE A 89 -3.27 22.74 -22.43
C ILE A 89 -3.39 21.64 -21.37
N TYR A 90 -3.20 21.96 -20.09
CA TYR A 90 -3.34 20.98 -19.00
C TYR A 90 -4.79 20.48 -18.87
N GLY A 91 -5.78 21.33 -19.09
CA GLY A 91 -7.19 20.94 -19.12
C GLY A 91 -7.49 19.96 -20.26
N PHE A 92 -6.97 20.25 -21.46
CA PHE A 92 -7.08 19.34 -22.60
C PHE A 92 -6.35 18.03 -22.36
N LEU A 93 -5.11 18.08 -21.84
CA LEU A 93 -4.35 16.90 -21.45
C LEU A 93 -5.11 16.08 -20.40
N GLY A 94 -5.73 16.75 -19.42
CA GLY A 94 -6.54 16.12 -18.38
C GLY A 94 -7.77 15.39 -18.93
N ILE A 95 -8.47 15.98 -19.89
CA ILE A 95 -9.59 15.33 -20.60
C ILE A 95 -9.10 14.11 -21.38
N VAL A 96 -7.98 14.24 -22.10
CA VAL A 96 -7.37 13.13 -22.85
C VAL A 96 -6.94 12.01 -21.89
N LEU A 97 -6.30 12.35 -20.77
CA LEU A 97 -5.92 11.38 -19.73
C LEU A 97 -7.15 10.71 -19.12
N PHE A 98 -8.25 11.45 -18.91
CA PHE A 98 -9.49 10.90 -18.37
C PHE A 98 -10.17 9.94 -19.35
N ALA A 99 -10.08 10.19 -20.65
CA ALA A 99 -10.55 9.28 -21.68
C ALA A 99 -9.68 8.00 -21.77
N ILE A 100 -8.35 8.15 -21.65
CA ILE A 100 -7.39 7.04 -21.71
C ILE A 100 -7.34 6.23 -20.41
N ARG A 101 -7.74 6.83 -19.27
CA ARG A 101 -7.82 6.19 -17.94
C ARG A 101 -8.55 4.85 -17.98
N GLU A 102 -9.67 4.75 -18.70
CA GLU A 102 -10.39 3.49 -18.80
C GLU A 102 -9.59 2.38 -19.51
N LYS A 103 -8.69 2.73 -20.43
CA LYS A 103 -7.86 1.77 -21.15
C LYS A 103 -6.52 1.49 -20.46
N PHE A 104 -5.89 2.48 -19.84
CA PHE A 104 -4.56 2.33 -19.24
C PHE A 104 -4.57 1.98 -17.75
N ILE A 105 -5.59 2.40 -16.97
CA ILE A 105 -5.64 2.12 -15.53
C ILE A 105 -6.48 0.87 -15.25
N LYS A 106 -7.65 0.74 -15.89
CA LYS A 106 -8.58 -0.38 -15.65
C LYS A 106 -8.00 -1.72 -16.10
N LEU A 107 -7.32 -1.76 -17.25
CA LEU A 107 -6.82 -3.01 -17.86
C LEU A 107 -5.69 -3.70 -17.07
N PRO A 108 -4.59 -3.02 -16.68
CA PRO A 108 -3.52 -3.68 -15.93
C PRO A 108 -3.93 -3.97 -14.48
N ILE A 109 -4.76 -3.13 -13.85
CA ILE A 109 -5.23 -3.35 -12.48
C ILE A 109 -6.12 -4.60 -12.44
N ILE A 110 -7.14 -4.70 -13.32
CA ILE A 110 -8.00 -5.89 -13.38
C ILE A 110 -7.18 -7.15 -13.69
N ASN A 111 -6.25 -7.08 -14.64
CA ASN A 111 -5.45 -8.24 -15.01
C ASN A 111 -4.49 -8.69 -13.89
N THR A 112 -4.00 -7.76 -13.07
CA THR A 112 -3.16 -8.07 -11.88
C THR A 112 -4.00 -8.65 -10.75
N PHE A 113 -5.18 -8.07 -10.48
CA PHE A 113 -6.10 -8.59 -9.45
C PHE A 113 -6.62 -9.99 -9.79
N ILE A 114 -7.03 -10.22 -11.03
CA ILE A 114 -7.52 -11.55 -11.47
C ILE A 114 -6.39 -12.58 -11.37
N ARG A 115 -5.15 -12.23 -11.73
CA ARG A 115 -4.03 -13.17 -11.68
C ARG A 115 -3.67 -13.57 -10.25
N ASN A 116 -3.68 -12.63 -9.30
CA ASN A 116 -3.40 -12.95 -7.90
C ASN A 116 -4.55 -13.72 -7.23
N PHE A 117 -5.81 -13.47 -7.61
CA PHE A 117 -6.95 -14.14 -6.97
C PHE A 117 -7.27 -15.51 -7.58
N TYR A 118 -6.94 -15.76 -8.85
CA TYR A 118 -7.30 -17.00 -9.54
C TYR A 118 -6.19 -18.08 -9.53
N TYR A 119 -4.94 -17.71 -9.26
CA TYR A 119 -3.82 -18.66 -9.21
C TYR A 119 -3.39 -19.07 -7.79
N GLU A 120 -4.07 -18.59 -6.75
CA GLU A 120 -3.91 -19.11 -5.40
C GLU A 120 -4.95 -20.23 -5.17
N LYS A 121 -4.70 -21.38 -5.81
CA LYS A 121 -5.23 -22.68 -5.38
C LYS A 121 -4.09 -23.55 -4.92
#